data_AF-A0A2S7IIR6-F1
#
_entry.id   AF-A0A2S7IIR6-F1
#
_cell.length_a   1.000
_cell.length_b   1.000
_cell.length_c   1.000
_cell.angle_alpha   90.00
_cell.angle_beta   90.00
_cell.angle_gamma   90.00
#
_symmetry.space_group_name_H-M   'P 1'
#
loop_
_entity.id
_entity.type
_entity.pdbx_description
1 polymer ?
#
loop_
_entity_poly.entity_id
_entity_poly.type
_entity_poly.pdbx_seq_one_letter_code
_entity_poly.pdbx_strand_id
1 'polypeptide(L)'
;MEKLIPTPGKATLSDVQETFQKYLQRIEQLRQDLQNYESWEAMARERVKQEILPLEEAVVDAHVRRVHLFNDAYHSKAFKKAEKGALQAFIIQESAVLIRRFGREDLRAIYHEHTGQETKAEKDRLEELKELFSQQYGISFEGVRLTTEQELRAYVAEQLAKQQARQEEKRQKRAEKKEKRKQKKAVQLPEVVPTELIPLRKLYMNLVKRLHPDRERDEGQREHKTRLMQELTEAYQQGNWFALLKLQSEQTEASVTDDFQEMAAYNQALKKQADQLQSQLNEVRKSDFQARFVAEPRQMDAKFAQEIKRLKATVEQLQEELKRSRNPAHLKDLIRNYV
;
A
#
# COMPACT_ATOMS: atom_id res chain seq x y z
N MET A 1 -8.85 -73.55 -1.47
CA MET A 1 -8.40 -72.18 -1.71
C MET A 1 -9.55 -71.24 -1.38
N GLU A 2 -9.59 -70.70 -0.16
CA GLU A 2 -10.47 -69.58 0.17
C GLU A 2 -9.57 -68.43 0.64
N LYS A 3 -9.60 -67.36 -0.15
CA LYS A 3 -8.77 -66.18 0.01
C LYS A 3 -9.26 -65.41 1.23
N LEU A 4 -8.40 -65.25 2.24
CA LEU A 4 -8.56 -64.23 3.29
C LEU A 4 -8.57 -62.85 2.62
N ILE A 5 -9.69 -62.14 2.74
CA ILE A 5 -9.82 -60.73 2.39
C ILE A 5 -9.16 -59.93 3.52
N PRO A 6 -8.24 -58.98 3.24
CA PRO A 6 -7.65 -58.16 4.29
C PRO A 6 -8.67 -57.08 4.72
N THR A 7 -9.03 -57.09 6.01
CA THR A 7 -9.84 -56.05 6.63
C THR A 7 -9.04 -54.74 6.73
N PRO A 8 -9.63 -53.57 6.40
CA PRO A 8 -8.94 -52.29 6.45
C PRO A 8 -8.67 -51.86 7.90
N GLY A 9 -7.47 -51.33 8.12
CA GLY A 9 -6.82 -51.16 9.42
C GLY A 9 -7.57 -50.33 10.45
N LYS A 10 -7.67 -50.86 11.67
CA LYS A 10 -8.02 -50.11 12.88
C LYS A 10 -6.79 -49.32 13.32
N ALA A 11 -6.79 -48.01 13.10
CA ALA A 11 -5.83 -47.11 13.74
C ALA A 11 -5.95 -47.28 15.26
N THR A 12 -4.82 -47.49 15.94
CA THR A 12 -4.78 -47.63 17.39
C THR A 12 -4.87 -46.24 18.04
N LEU A 13 -5.31 -46.15 19.31
CA LEU A 13 -5.39 -44.88 20.04
C LEU A 13 -4.05 -44.12 20.03
N SER A 14 -2.92 -44.86 20.04
CA SER A 14 -1.57 -44.34 19.90
C SER A 14 -1.34 -43.58 18.58
N ASP A 15 -1.87 -44.07 17.45
CA ASP A 15 -1.69 -43.45 16.14
C ASP A 15 -2.43 -42.10 16.04
N VAL A 16 -3.60 -42.02 16.67
CA VAL A 16 -4.43 -40.80 16.74
C VAL A 16 -3.78 -39.75 17.65
N GLN A 17 -3.17 -40.20 18.75
CA GLN A 17 -2.39 -39.34 19.66
C GLN A 17 -1.10 -38.81 19.02
N GLU A 18 -0.37 -39.65 18.26
CA GLU A 18 0.80 -39.18 17.50
C GLU A 18 0.42 -38.13 16.46
N THR A 19 -0.70 -38.35 15.75
CA THR A 19 -1.20 -37.41 14.75
C THR A 19 -1.54 -36.07 15.36
N PHE A 20 -2.13 -36.08 16.56
CA PHE A 20 -2.42 -34.89 17.34
C PHE A 20 -1.15 -34.12 17.70
N GLN A 21 -0.13 -34.80 18.24
CA GLN A 21 1.16 -34.17 18.57
C GLN A 21 1.85 -33.56 17.34
N LYS A 22 1.81 -34.25 16.19
CA LYS A 22 2.36 -33.75 14.93
C LYS A 22 1.68 -32.46 14.48
N TYR A 23 0.35 -32.37 14.55
CA TYR A 23 -0.35 -31.14 14.18
C TYR A 23 -0.09 -29.98 15.15
N LEU A 24 0.06 -30.25 16.45
CA LEU A 24 0.44 -29.22 17.42
C LEU A 24 1.83 -28.64 17.12
N GLN A 25 2.84 -29.49 16.93
CA GLN A 25 4.19 -29.06 16.53
C GLN A 25 4.16 -28.27 15.22
N ARG A 26 3.35 -28.71 14.25
CA ARG A 26 3.22 -28.01 12.97
C ARG A 26 2.61 -26.62 13.13
N ILE A 27 1.57 -26.47 13.94
CA ILE A 27 0.93 -25.17 14.21
C ILE A 27 1.90 -24.22 14.92
N GLU A 28 2.65 -24.71 15.91
CA GLU A 28 3.64 -23.90 16.64
C GLU A 28 4.76 -23.43 15.71
N GLN A 29 5.31 -24.32 14.88
CA GLN A 29 6.30 -23.95 13.86
C GLN A 29 5.74 -22.91 12.89
N LEU A 30 4.51 -23.09 12.38
CA LEU A 30 3.90 -22.14 11.44
C LEU A 30 3.66 -20.77 12.05
N ARG A 31 3.34 -20.70 13.34
CA ARG A 31 3.20 -19.43 14.06
C ARG A 31 4.55 -18.75 14.26
N GLN A 32 5.57 -19.50 14.66
CA GLN A 32 6.91 -18.96 14.77
C GLN A 32 7.40 -18.45 13.42
N ASP A 33 7.14 -19.19 12.33
CA ASP A 33 7.45 -18.76 10.97
C ASP A 33 6.73 -17.45 10.61
N LEU A 34 5.42 -17.34 10.90
CA LEU A 34 4.66 -16.11 10.67
C LEU A 34 5.23 -14.92 11.45
N GLN A 35 5.51 -15.08 12.75
CA GLN A 35 6.09 -14.04 13.59
C GLN A 35 7.49 -13.64 13.10
N ASN A 36 8.31 -14.60 12.69
CA ASN A 36 9.61 -14.34 12.09
C ASN A 36 9.46 -13.52 10.80
N TYR A 37 8.53 -13.90 9.92
CA TYR A 37 8.26 -13.16 8.68
C TYR A 37 7.77 -11.74 8.92
N GLU A 38 6.90 -11.51 9.91
CA GLU A 38 6.48 -10.16 10.31
C GLU A 38 7.68 -9.32 10.79
N SER A 39 8.58 -9.90 11.58
CA SER A 39 9.79 -9.22 12.05
C SER A 39 10.75 -8.89 10.90
N TRP A 40 10.94 -9.83 9.96
CA TRP A 40 11.78 -9.66 8.80
C TRP A 40 11.21 -8.63 7.84
N GLU A 41 9.89 -8.60 7.66
CA GLU A 41 9.21 -7.59 6.87
C GLU A 41 9.40 -6.19 7.46
N ALA A 42 9.26 -6.03 8.78
CA ALA A 42 9.48 -4.75 9.44
C ALA A 42 10.92 -4.25 9.24
N MET A 43 11.91 -5.14 9.41
CA MET A 43 13.32 -4.81 9.15
C MET A 43 13.56 -4.45 7.68
N ALA A 44 13.02 -5.24 6.75
CA ALA A 44 13.15 -4.98 5.32
C ALA A 44 12.53 -3.64 4.91
N ARG A 45 11.36 -3.29 5.46
CA ARG A 45 10.69 -1.99 5.19
C ARG A 45 11.56 -0.81 5.63
N GLU A 46 12.15 -0.89 6.82
CA GLU A 46 13.03 0.17 7.31
C GLU A 46 14.30 0.29 6.47
N ARG A 47 14.92 -0.85 6.11
CA ARG A 47 16.09 -0.85 5.23
C ARG A 47 15.78 -0.35 3.83
N VAL A 48 14.63 -0.70 3.24
CA VAL A 48 14.21 -0.15 1.94
C VAL A 48 14.12 1.38 2.02
N LYS A 49 13.52 1.91 3.08
CA LYS A 49 13.41 3.35 3.28
C LYS A 49 14.76 4.04 3.42
N GLN A 50 15.71 3.43 4.13
CA GLN A 50 17.02 4.03 4.42
C GLN A 50 18.06 3.82 3.31
N GLU A 51 18.06 2.67 2.64
CA GLU A 51 19.14 2.24 1.75
C GLU A 51 18.72 2.20 0.27
N ILE A 52 17.46 1.87 -0.03
CA ILE A 52 16.98 1.66 -1.41
C ILE A 52 16.31 2.91 -1.98
N LEU A 53 15.33 3.49 -1.26
CA LEU A 53 14.59 4.66 -1.75
C LEU A 53 15.49 5.86 -2.10
N PRO A 54 16.55 6.20 -1.33
CA PRO A 54 17.44 7.29 -1.72
C PRO A 54 18.20 7.02 -3.02
N LEU A 55 18.51 5.76 -3.31
CA LEU A 55 19.18 5.37 -4.56
C LEU A 55 18.20 5.37 -5.73
N GLU A 56 16.97 4.89 -5.54
CA GLU A 56 15.91 4.98 -6.55
C GLU A 56 15.60 6.45 -6.88
N GLU A 57 15.51 7.33 -5.87
CA GLU A 57 15.35 8.77 -6.09
C GLU A 57 16.55 9.38 -6.83
N ALA A 58 17.78 8.97 -6.51
CA ALA A 58 18.97 9.42 -7.23
C ALA A 58 18.96 9.01 -8.71
N VAL A 59 18.41 7.84 -9.05
CA VAL A 59 18.17 7.40 -10.44
C VAL A 59 17.14 8.30 -11.09
N VAL A 60 15.99 8.54 -10.45
CA VAL A 60 14.93 9.42 -10.97
C VAL A 60 15.46 10.83 -11.21
N ASP A 61 16.19 11.40 -10.26
CA ASP A 61 16.82 12.71 -10.38
C ASP A 61 17.82 12.78 -11.54
N ALA A 62 18.56 11.70 -11.81
CA ALA A 62 19.45 11.65 -12.96
C ALA A 62 18.65 11.69 -14.28
N HIS A 63 17.53 10.97 -14.36
CA HIS A 63 16.63 11.04 -15.52
C HIS A 63 16.01 12.43 -15.69
N VAL A 64 15.58 13.09 -14.61
CA VAL A 64 15.08 14.47 -14.66
C VAL A 64 16.15 15.44 -15.18
N ARG A 65 17.38 15.34 -14.66
CA ARG A 65 18.51 16.14 -15.16
C ARG A 65 18.79 15.88 -16.65
N ARG A 66 18.56 14.66 -17.13
CA ARG A 66 18.73 14.30 -18.54
C ARG A 66 17.69 14.98 -19.42
N VAL A 67 16.42 14.96 -19.00
CA VAL A 67 15.33 15.66 -19.69
C VAL A 67 15.66 17.16 -19.82
N HIS A 68 16.06 17.81 -18.73
CA HIS A 68 16.45 19.22 -18.78
C HIS A 68 17.64 19.48 -19.72
N LEU A 69 18.69 18.66 -19.64
CA LEU A 69 19.85 18.79 -20.53
C LEU A 69 19.46 18.66 -22.01
N PHE A 70 18.56 17.73 -22.33
CA PHE A 70 18.11 17.49 -23.69
C PHE A 70 17.18 18.61 -24.17
N ASN A 71 16.38 19.17 -23.27
CA ASN A 71 15.57 20.36 -23.54
C ASN A 71 16.47 21.56 -23.89
N ASP A 72 17.49 21.84 -23.08
CA ASP A 72 18.45 22.91 -23.34
C ASP A 72 19.15 22.71 -24.70
N ALA A 73 19.53 21.47 -25.01
CA ALA A 73 20.11 21.10 -26.29
C ALA A 73 19.14 21.34 -27.47
N TYR A 74 17.86 21.03 -27.31
CA TYR A 74 16.82 21.27 -28.30
C TYR A 74 16.68 22.76 -28.67
N HIS A 75 16.76 23.65 -27.68
CA HIS A 75 16.71 25.11 -27.92
C HIS A 75 18.02 25.69 -28.44
N SER A 76 19.14 24.97 -28.29
CA SER A 76 20.42 25.43 -28.80
C SER A 76 20.50 25.43 -30.33
N LYS A 77 21.45 26.20 -30.86
CA LYS A 77 21.77 26.25 -32.31
C LYS A 77 22.67 25.09 -32.76
N ALA A 78 23.16 24.26 -31.83
CA ALA A 78 24.11 23.18 -32.13
C ALA A 78 23.47 21.99 -32.85
N PHE A 79 22.14 21.87 -32.84
CA PHE A 79 21.39 20.73 -33.37
C PHE A 79 20.54 21.09 -34.60
N LYS A 80 20.57 20.22 -35.60
CA LYS A 80 19.80 20.34 -36.84
C LYS A 80 18.37 19.82 -36.65
N LYS A 81 17.48 20.09 -37.61
CA LYS A 81 16.06 19.71 -37.55
C LYS A 81 15.82 18.22 -37.24
N ALA A 82 16.56 17.31 -37.89
CA ALA A 82 16.44 15.87 -37.62
C ALA A 82 16.88 15.49 -36.19
N GLU A 83 17.99 16.08 -35.73
CA GLU A 83 18.52 15.87 -34.36
C GLU A 83 17.56 16.44 -33.31
N LYS A 84 16.92 17.59 -33.59
CA LYS A 84 15.87 18.17 -32.74
C LYS A 84 14.62 17.28 -32.67
N GLY A 85 14.22 16.66 -33.77
CA GLY A 85 13.13 15.68 -33.77
C GLY A 85 13.41 14.48 -32.87
N ALA A 86 14.64 13.95 -32.92
CA ALA A 86 15.09 12.87 -32.03
C ALA A 86 15.07 13.28 -30.55
N LEU A 87 15.62 14.47 -30.23
CA LEU A 87 15.58 15.04 -28.88
C LEU A 87 14.14 15.21 -28.37
N GLN A 88 13.25 15.77 -29.19
CA GLN A 88 11.84 15.96 -28.84
C GLN A 88 11.13 14.63 -28.54
N ALA A 89 11.30 13.61 -29.38
CA ALA A 89 10.72 12.29 -29.14
C ALA A 89 11.18 11.68 -27.80
N PHE A 90 12.49 11.80 -27.52
CA PHE A 90 13.07 11.33 -26.27
C PHE A 90 12.53 12.09 -25.06
N ILE A 91 12.49 13.43 -25.11
CA ILE A 91 11.97 14.29 -24.04
C ILE A 91 10.51 13.93 -23.73
N ILE A 92 9.66 13.75 -24.75
CA ILE A 92 8.26 13.37 -24.58
C ILE A 92 8.14 12.03 -23.88
N GLN A 93 8.87 11.02 -24.36
CA GLN A 93 8.80 9.66 -23.82
C GLN A 93 9.27 9.61 -22.36
N GLU A 94 10.43 10.19 -22.08
CA GLU A 94 11.03 10.16 -20.74
C GLU A 94 10.21 10.98 -19.74
N SER A 95 9.81 12.20 -20.11
CA SER A 95 8.97 13.05 -19.25
C SER A 95 7.62 12.41 -18.95
N ALA A 96 6.98 11.75 -19.92
CA ALA A 96 5.71 11.06 -19.69
C ALA A 96 5.84 9.95 -18.64
N VAL A 97 6.94 9.18 -18.67
CA VAL A 97 7.20 8.13 -17.69
C VAL A 97 7.47 8.74 -16.31
N LEU A 98 8.31 9.78 -16.24
CA LEU A 98 8.66 10.46 -14.99
C LEU A 98 7.46 11.12 -14.31
N ILE A 99 6.58 11.76 -15.07
CA ILE A 99 5.33 12.34 -14.55
C ILE A 99 4.40 11.22 -14.04
N ARG A 100 4.09 10.22 -14.88
CA ARG A 100 3.06 9.22 -14.54
C ARG A 100 3.47 8.24 -13.45
N ARG A 101 4.74 7.81 -13.42
CA ARG A 101 5.20 6.78 -12.49
C ARG A 101 5.87 7.34 -11.23
N PHE A 102 6.47 8.52 -11.33
CA PHE A 102 7.28 9.10 -10.25
C PHE A 102 6.78 10.48 -9.79
N GLY A 103 5.68 11.01 -10.37
CA GLY A 103 5.05 12.24 -9.90
C GLY A 103 5.88 13.51 -10.13
N ARG A 104 6.81 13.51 -11.08
CA ARG A 104 7.67 14.66 -11.43
C ARG A 104 6.90 15.72 -12.23
N GLU A 105 5.96 16.38 -11.57
CA GLU A 105 5.11 17.44 -12.14
C GLU A 105 5.92 18.67 -12.60
N ASP A 106 7.15 18.85 -12.11
CA ASP A 106 8.13 19.83 -12.57
C ASP A 106 8.45 19.70 -14.07
N LEU A 107 8.34 18.49 -14.63
CA LEU A 107 8.55 18.24 -16.06
C LEU A 107 7.33 18.49 -16.94
N ARG A 108 6.17 18.85 -16.37
CA ARG A 108 4.91 18.96 -17.12
C ARG A 108 4.91 20.10 -18.13
N ALA A 109 5.55 21.22 -17.81
CA ALA A 109 5.72 22.33 -18.76
C ALA A 109 6.55 21.89 -19.98
N ILE A 110 7.70 21.24 -19.74
CA ILE A 110 8.56 20.69 -20.80
C ILE A 110 7.78 19.67 -21.64
N TYR A 111 7.05 18.75 -21.01
CA TYR A 111 6.22 17.78 -21.73
C TYR A 111 5.18 18.46 -22.64
N HIS A 112 4.50 19.50 -22.14
CA HIS A 112 3.47 20.23 -22.88
C HIS A 112 4.02 21.05 -24.04
N GLU A 113 5.17 21.67 -23.85
CA GLU A 113 5.90 22.38 -24.90
C GLU A 113 6.21 21.43 -26.07
N HIS A 114 6.80 20.26 -25.76
CA HIS A 114 7.21 19.29 -26.79
C HIS A 114 6.05 18.52 -27.42
N THR A 115 4.93 18.36 -26.73
CA THR A 115 3.72 17.75 -27.30
C THR A 115 2.80 18.75 -28.00
N GLY A 116 3.08 20.06 -27.90
CA GLY A 116 2.20 21.13 -28.37
C GLY A 116 0.92 21.29 -27.55
N GLN A 117 0.78 20.60 -26.41
CA GLN A 117 -0.38 20.67 -25.53
C GLN A 117 -0.49 22.00 -24.78
N GLU A 118 0.61 22.72 -24.58
CA GLU A 118 0.61 24.04 -23.93
C GLU A 118 -0.28 25.02 -24.73
N THR A 119 -0.13 25.02 -26.06
CA THR A 119 -0.94 25.88 -26.95
C THR A 119 -2.42 25.50 -27.04
N LYS A 120 -2.80 24.27 -26.65
CA LYS A 120 -4.19 23.82 -26.66
C LYS A 120 -4.84 24.07 -25.30
N ALA A 121 -4.17 23.69 -24.21
CA ALA A 121 -4.66 23.92 -22.85
C ALA A 121 -4.75 25.41 -22.48
N GLU A 122 -3.84 26.26 -22.97
CA GLU A 122 -3.93 27.72 -22.78
C GLU A 122 -5.10 28.34 -23.57
N LYS A 123 -5.38 27.85 -24.78
CA LYS A 123 -6.52 28.31 -25.58
C LYS A 123 -7.86 27.87 -24.97
N ASP A 124 -7.94 26.59 -24.61
CA ASP A 124 -9.12 26.02 -23.95
C ASP A 124 -9.40 26.76 -22.62
N ARG A 125 -8.37 27.00 -21.80
CA ARG A 125 -8.51 27.81 -20.56
C ARG A 125 -8.92 29.26 -20.82
N LEU A 126 -8.38 29.89 -21.87
CA LEU A 126 -8.74 31.26 -22.21
C LEU A 126 -10.20 31.37 -22.65
N GLU A 127 -10.71 30.36 -23.36
CA GLU A 127 -12.12 30.24 -23.74
C GLU A 127 -13.02 29.91 -22.54
N GLU A 128 -12.62 28.98 -21.68
CA GLU A 128 -13.31 28.68 -20.42
C GLU A 128 -13.42 29.92 -19.52
N LEU A 129 -12.34 30.71 -19.39
CA LEU A 129 -12.36 31.95 -18.61
C LEU A 129 -13.27 33.01 -19.25
N LYS A 130 -13.27 33.17 -20.58
CA LYS A 130 -14.20 34.06 -21.28
C LYS A 130 -15.65 33.64 -21.04
N GLU A 131 -15.94 32.35 -21.13
CA GLU A 131 -17.28 31.82 -20.86
C GLU A 131 -17.68 32.03 -19.39
N LEU A 132 -16.79 31.74 -18.46
CA LEU A 132 -17.00 31.94 -17.03
C LEU A 132 -17.27 33.42 -16.72
N PHE A 133 -16.47 34.35 -17.24
CA PHE A 133 -16.69 35.79 -17.02
C PHE A 133 -17.98 36.29 -17.70
N SER A 134 -18.35 35.73 -18.86
CA SER A 134 -19.62 36.02 -19.53
C SER A 134 -20.81 35.53 -18.71
N GLN A 135 -20.77 34.30 -18.22
CA GLN A 135 -21.86 33.73 -17.41
C GLN A 135 -21.96 34.40 -16.02
N GLN A 136 -20.82 34.64 -15.36
CA GLN A 136 -20.77 35.15 -13.99
C GLN A 136 -21.07 36.65 -13.91
N TYR A 137 -20.65 37.42 -14.91
CA TYR A 137 -20.72 38.89 -14.88
C TYR A 137 -21.44 39.49 -16.08
N GLY A 138 -21.96 38.69 -17.01
CA GLY A 138 -22.70 39.18 -18.19
C GLY A 138 -21.83 39.98 -19.16
N ILE A 139 -20.51 39.74 -19.17
CA ILE A 139 -19.54 40.48 -19.99
C ILE A 139 -19.44 39.83 -21.38
N SER A 140 -19.72 40.59 -22.44
CA SER A 140 -19.54 40.11 -23.82
C SER A 140 -18.09 40.31 -24.29
N PHE A 141 -17.58 39.30 -25.00
CA PHE A 141 -16.26 39.28 -25.63
C PHE A 141 -16.34 39.27 -27.16
N GLU A 142 -17.54 39.44 -27.74
CA GLU A 142 -17.73 39.49 -29.19
C GLU A 142 -16.96 40.66 -29.82
N GLY A 143 -16.16 40.39 -30.85
CA GLY A 143 -15.37 41.39 -31.56
C GLY A 143 -14.05 41.80 -30.89
N VAL A 144 -13.73 41.27 -29.70
CA VAL A 144 -12.48 41.62 -28.98
C VAL A 144 -11.43 40.52 -29.17
N ARG A 145 -10.28 40.87 -29.77
CA ARG A 145 -9.15 39.95 -29.90
C ARG A 145 -8.28 40.01 -28.65
N LEU A 146 -8.40 38.98 -27.82
CA LEU A 146 -7.58 38.77 -26.62
C LEU A 146 -6.78 37.49 -26.81
N THR A 147 -5.46 37.56 -26.71
CA THR A 147 -4.54 36.44 -26.96
C THR A 147 -3.87 35.95 -25.68
N THR A 148 -3.96 36.69 -24.58
CA THR A 148 -3.38 36.31 -23.29
C THR A 148 -4.38 36.45 -22.14
N GLU A 149 -4.14 35.69 -21.06
CA GLU A 149 -4.94 35.80 -19.84
C GLU A 149 -4.83 37.19 -19.18
N GLN A 150 -3.67 37.83 -19.29
CA GLN A 150 -3.45 39.18 -18.73
C GLN A 150 -4.34 40.23 -19.41
N GLU A 151 -4.43 40.19 -20.75
CA GLU A 151 -5.34 41.06 -21.52
C GLU A 151 -6.82 40.80 -21.16
N LEU A 152 -7.19 39.54 -20.98
CA LEU A 152 -8.54 39.15 -20.54
C LEU A 152 -8.88 39.72 -19.16
N ARG A 153 -7.97 39.57 -18.19
CA ARG A 153 -8.16 40.09 -16.82
C ARG A 153 -8.31 41.61 -16.79
N ALA A 154 -7.52 42.34 -17.59
CA ALA A 154 -7.60 43.79 -17.68
C ALA A 154 -8.97 44.25 -18.23
N TYR A 155 -9.45 43.62 -19.31
CA TYR A 155 -10.75 43.93 -19.91
C TYR A 155 -11.92 43.63 -18.96
N VAL A 156 -11.86 42.49 -18.26
CA VAL A 156 -12.88 42.11 -17.26
C VAL A 156 -12.90 43.10 -16.10
N ALA A 157 -11.74 43.51 -15.57
CA ALA A 157 -11.66 44.45 -14.46
C ALA A 157 -12.34 45.79 -14.78
N GLU A 158 -12.17 46.30 -16.00
CA GLU A 158 -12.82 47.54 -16.45
C GLU A 158 -14.35 47.41 -16.51
N GLN A 159 -14.87 46.31 -17.04
CA GLN A 159 -16.31 46.07 -17.14
C GLN A 159 -16.97 45.87 -15.76
N LEU A 160 -16.28 45.20 -14.84
CA LEU A 160 -16.76 45.00 -13.48
C LEU A 160 -16.85 46.30 -12.69
N ALA A 161 -15.86 47.19 -12.81
CA ALA A 161 -15.90 48.50 -12.17
C ALA A 161 -17.14 49.30 -12.61
N LYS A 162 -17.49 49.24 -13.90
CA LYS A 162 -18.70 49.89 -14.45
C LYS A 162 -20.00 49.28 -13.90
N GLN A 163 -20.05 47.96 -13.69
CA GLN A 163 -21.24 47.30 -13.14
C GLN A 163 -21.39 47.48 -11.63
N GLN A 164 -20.30 47.45 -10.86
CA GLN A 164 -20.34 47.59 -9.40
C GLN A 164 -20.89 48.95 -8.97
N ALA A 165 -20.48 50.03 -9.64
CA ALA A 165 -21.04 51.36 -9.43
C ALA A 165 -22.58 51.38 -9.59
N ARG A 166 -23.14 50.59 -10.52
CA ARG A 166 -24.59 50.47 -10.75
C ARG A 166 -25.31 49.55 -9.75
N GLN A 167 -24.60 48.60 -9.14
CA GLN A 167 -25.19 47.64 -8.21
C GLN A 167 -25.17 48.13 -6.77
N GLU A 168 -24.16 48.88 -6.36
CA GLU A 168 -24.04 49.43 -5.00
C GLU A 168 -25.24 50.31 -4.65
N GLU A 169 -25.71 51.07 -5.63
CA GLU A 169 -26.95 51.87 -5.58
C GLU A 169 -28.22 51.02 -5.37
N LYS A 170 -28.24 49.79 -5.91
CA LYS A 170 -29.38 48.85 -5.77
C LYS A 170 -29.29 48.00 -4.51
N ARG A 171 -28.10 47.80 -3.95
CA ARG A 171 -27.83 46.89 -2.83
C ARG A 171 -28.14 47.53 -1.47
N GLN A 172 -27.94 48.84 -1.33
CA GLN A 172 -28.45 49.60 -0.18
C GLN A 172 -29.96 49.38 0.02
N LYS A 173 -30.73 49.31 -1.07
CA LYS A 173 -32.20 49.12 -1.04
C LYS A 173 -32.68 47.71 -0.68
N ARG A 174 -31.80 46.70 -0.65
CA ARG A 174 -32.21 45.29 -0.47
C ARG A 174 -31.67 44.65 0.82
N ALA A 175 -30.64 45.23 1.44
CA ALA A 175 -30.05 44.77 2.69
C ALA A 175 -31.01 44.86 3.89
N GLU A 176 -31.99 45.78 3.86
CA GLU A 176 -33.03 45.89 4.90
C GLU A 176 -33.92 44.64 5.02
N LYS A 177 -34.01 43.80 3.98
CA LYS A 177 -35.11 42.85 3.85
C LYS A 177 -34.77 41.40 4.17
N LYS A 178 -33.50 41.06 4.38
CA LYS A 178 -33.07 39.64 4.31
C LYS A 178 -32.22 39.14 5.48
N GLU A 179 -32.23 39.84 6.60
CA GLU A 179 -31.62 39.38 7.86
C GLU A 179 -32.52 38.36 8.62
N LYS A 180 -33.72 38.06 8.11
CA LYS A 180 -34.75 37.39 8.92
C LYS A 180 -34.67 35.87 9.06
N ARG A 181 -33.99 35.09 8.21
CA ARG A 181 -34.21 33.63 8.24
C ARG A 181 -33.05 32.80 7.69
N LYS A 182 -32.36 32.07 8.58
CA LYS A 182 -32.22 30.59 8.56
C LYS A 182 -30.91 30.12 9.22
N GLN A 183 -31.03 29.25 10.22
CA GLN A 183 -30.03 28.29 10.72
C GLN A 183 -30.86 27.06 11.18
N LYS A 184 -30.50 25.77 11.13
CA LYS A 184 -29.30 24.98 10.73
C LYS A 184 -29.67 23.47 10.85
N LYS A 185 -28.97 22.60 10.09
CA LYS A 185 -28.39 21.24 10.40
C LYS A 185 -29.26 20.11 11.02
N ALA A 186 -28.90 18.82 11.05
CA ALA A 186 -28.07 17.88 10.27
C ALA A 186 -28.20 16.45 10.89
N VAL A 187 -28.25 15.41 10.05
CA VAL A 187 -27.60 14.05 10.04
C VAL A 187 -27.43 13.18 11.31
N GLN A 188 -27.63 11.85 11.17
CA GLN A 188 -26.76 10.74 11.69
C GLN A 188 -27.15 9.31 11.20
N LEU A 189 -26.18 8.36 11.21
CA LEU A 189 -26.20 6.91 10.81
C LEU A 189 -26.16 5.93 12.02
N PRO A 190 -26.29 4.58 11.84
CA PRO A 190 -25.39 3.60 12.50
C PRO A 190 -25.15 2.22 11.76
N GLU A 191 -24.45 1.25 12.43
CA GLU A 191 -23.60 0.10 11.97
C GLU A 191 -23.85 -1.23 12.77
N VAL A 192 -23.50 -2.48 12.29
CA VAL A 192 -23.35 -3.80 13.04
C VAL A 192 -22.54 -4.93 12.29
N VAL A 193 -21.94 -5.98 12.96
CA VAL A 193 -21.03 -7.10 12.46
C VAL A 193 -21.29 -8.55 13.10
N PRO A 194 -20.86 -9.75 12.54
CA PRO A 194 -21.40 -11.15 12.78
C PRO A 194 -20.48 -12.35 13.34
N THR A 195 -20.74 -13.66 13.02
CA THR A 195 -21.03 -14.88 13.89
C THR A 195 -20.10 -16.15 14.03
N GLU A 196 -18.81 -16.22 13.67
CA GLU A 196 -18.07 -17.51 13.42
C GLU A 196 -17.43 -18.32 14.61
N LEU A 197 -17.66 -18.02 15.89
CA LEU A 197 -16.79 -18.47 17.02
C LEU A 197 -17.27 -19.68 17.89
N ILE A 198 -18.05 -20.64 17.37
CA ILE A 198 -18.83 -21.58 18.23
C ILE A 198 -18.04 -22.78 18.85
N PRO A 199 -17.17 -23.53 18.14
CA PRO A 199 -16.51 -24.73 18.70
C PRO A 199 -15.43 -24.41 19.75
N LEU A 200 -14.70 -23.32 19.55
CA LEU A 200 -13.69 -22.78 20.49
C LEU A 200 -14.30 -22.53 21.87
N ARG A 201 -15.56 -22.07 21.89
CA ARG A 201 -16.30 -21.78 23.13
C ARG A 201 -16.45 -23.01 24.02
N LYS A 202 -16.65 -24.22 23.46
CA LYS A 202 -16.89 -25.42 24.29
C LYS A 202 -15.66 -25.88 25.05
N LEU A 203 -14.49 -25.91 24.41
CA LEU A 203 -13.23 -26.32 25.04
C LEU A 203 -12.81 -25.31 26.12
N TYR A 204 -12.92 -24.02 25.81
CA TYR A 204 -12.73 -22.94 26.79
C TYR A 204 -13.68 -23.06 27.98
N MET A 205 -14.98 -23.24 27.76
CA MET A 205 -15.96 -23.38 28.86
C MET A 205 -15.68 -24.60 29.75
N ASN A 206 -15.13 -25.69 29.21
CA ASN A 206 -14.77 -26.87 30.01
C ASN A 206 -13.52 -26.63 30.89
N LEU A 207 -12.52 -25.91 30.38
CA LEU A 207 -11.34 -25.53 31.16
C LEU A 207 -11.67 -24.49 32.23
N VAL A 208 -12.49 -23.48 31.90
CA VAL A 208 -13.00 -22.48 32.85
C VAL A 208 -13.72 -23.14 34.03
N LYS A 209 -14.57 -24.16 33.78
CA LYS A 209 -15.29 -24.88 34.85
C LYS A 209 -14.37 -25.64 35.81
N ARG A 210 -13.17 -26.03 35.39
CA ARG A 210 -12.19 -26.79 36.19
C ARG A 210 -11.19 -25.88 36.90
N LEU A 211 -10.74 -24.82 36.23
CA LEU A 211 -9.75 -23.87 36.74
C LEU A 211 -10.35 -22.68 37.50
N HIS A 212 -11.67 -22.63 37.72
CA HIS A 212 -12.28 -21.46 38.35
C HIS A 212 -11.76 -21.25 39.79
N PRO A 213 -11.15 -20.08 40.09
CA PRO A 213 -10.50 -19.82 41.38
C PRO A 213 -11.48 -19.75 42.58
N ASP A 214 -12.79 -19.59 42.35
CA ASP A 214 -13.81 -19.62 43.42
C ASP A 214 -14.05 -20.99 44.07
N ARG A 215 -13.48 -22.07 43.51
CA ARG A 215 -13.67 -23.43 44.07
C ARG A 215 -12.57 -23.88 45.03
N GLU A 216 -11.55 -23.05 45.28
CA GLU A 216 -10.43 -23.40 46.16
C GLU A 216 -10.43 -22.61 47.45
N ARG A 217 -10.17 -23.33 48.56
CA ARG A 217 -10.10 -22.79 49.92
C ARG A 217 -8.66 -22.47 50.38
N ASP A 218 -7.66 -22.86 49.59
CA ASP A 218 -6.24 -22.61 49.85
C ASP A 218 -5.79 -21.37 49.06
N GLU A 219 -5.23 -20.37 49.76
CA GLU A 219 -4.83 -19.08 49.17
C GLU A 219 -3.69 -19.24 48.14
N GLY A 220 -2.76 -20.18 48.35
CA GLY A 220 -1.64 -20.41 47.42
C GLY A 220 -2.07 -21.07 46.10
N GLN A 221 -3.05 -21.97 46.16
CA GLN A 221 -3.60 -22.63 44.96
C GLN A 221 -4.51 -21.67 44.17
N ARG A 222 -5.19 -20.76 44.86
CA ARG A 222 -6.05 -19.75 44.24
C ARG A 222 -5.27 -18.76 43.37
N GLU A 223 -4.09 -18.33 43.81
CA GLU A 223 -3.20 -17.49 42.98
C GLU A 223 -2.67 -18.24 41.75
N HIS A 224 -2.30 -19.50 41.91
CA HIS A 224 -1.85 -20.35 40.81
C HIS A 224 -2.97 -20.53 39.76
N LYS A 225 -4.21 -20.83 40.19
CA LYS A 225 -5.36 -20.92 39.28
C LYS A 225 -5.74 -19.60 38.63
N THR A 226 -5.53 -18.47 39.29
CA THR A 226 -5.80 -17.15 38.72
C THR A 226 -4.85 -16.84 37.55
N ARG A 227 -3.55 -17.17 37.67
CA ARG A 227 -2.60 -17.03 36.56
C ARG A 227 -2.96 -17.93 35.38
N LEU A 228 -3.27 -19.20 35.66
CA LEU A 228 -3.66 -20.14 34.61
C LEU A 228 -4.97 -19.73 33.92
N MET A 229 -5.90 -19.07 34.63
CA MET A 229 -7.14 -18.55 34.04
C MET A 229 -6.90 -17.33 33.14
N GLN A 230 -5.91 -16.49 33.45
CA GLN A 230 -5.47 -15.39 32.58
C GLN A 230 -4.85 -15.95 31.30
N GLU A 231 -3.92 -16.91 31.41
CA GLU A 231 -3.32 -17.61 30.28
C GLU A 231 -4.36 -18.32 29.40
N LEU A 232 -5.37 -18.95 30.03
CA LEU A 232 -6.50 -19.57 29.34
C LEU A 232 -7.34 -18.55 28.54
N THR A 233 -7.55 -17.36 29.12
CA THR A 233 -8.36 -16.31 28.50
C THR A 233 -7.62 -15.66 27.34
N GLU A 234 -6.32 -15.40 27.48
CA GLU A 234 -5.45 -14.92 26.40
C GLU A 234 -5.39 -15.94 25.25
N ALA A 235 -5.18 -17.22 25.58
CA ALA A 235 -5.18 -18.29 24.60
C ALA A 235 -6.52 -18.41 23.85
N TYR A 236 -7.66 -18.21 24.53
CA TYR A 236 -8.98 -18.19 23.88
C TYR A 236 -9.15 -16.99 22.95
N GLN A 237 -8.78 -15.79 23.39
CA GLN A 237 -8.88 -14.57 22.58
C GLN A 237 -8.01 -14.64 21.32
N GLN A 238 -6.84 -15.28 21.41
CA GLN A 238 -5.93 -15.47 20.28
C GLN A 238 -6.28 -16.69 19.40
N GLY A 239 -7.32 -17.46 19.73
CA GLY A 239 -7.61 -18.73 19.04
C GLY A 239 -6.47 -19.77 19.16
N ASN A 240 -5.72 -19.70 20.26
CA ASN A 240 -4.53 -20.51 20.54
C ASN A 240 -4.90 -21.90 21.11
N TRP A 241 -5.30 -22.81 20.22
CA TRP A 241 -5.61 -24.21 20.55
C TRP A 241 -4.49 -24.92 21.32
N PHE A 242 -3.22 -24.70 20.95
CA PHE A 242 -2.07 -25.32 21.62
C PHE A 242 -1.96 -24.93 23.08
N ALA A 243 -2.04 -23.63 23.40
CA ALA A 243 -1.98 -23.16 24.78
C ALA A 243 -3.16 -23.70 25.61
N LEU A 244 -4.37 -23.73 25.05
CA LEU A 244 -5.55 -24.30 25.71
C LEU A 244 -5.39 -25.81 26.00
N LEU A 245 -4.80 -26.57 25.07
CA LEU A 245 -4.61 -28.02 25.20
C LEU A 245 -3.40 -28.38 26.07
N LYS A 246 -2.33 -27.58 26.04
CA LYS A 246 -1.19 -27.69 26.94
C LYS A 246 -1.63 -27.50 28.40
N LEU A 247 -2.42 -26.45 28.64
CA LEU A 247 -3.08 -26.20 29.93
C LEU A 247 -3.98 -27.36 30.35
N GLN A 248 -4.64 -28.03 29.41
CA GLN A 248 -5.43 -29.22 29.72
C GLN A 248 -4.55 -30.42 30.13
N SER A 249 -3.48 -30.70 29.39
CA SER A 249 -2.59 -31.84 29.65
C SER A 249 -1.80 -31.71 30.95
N GLU A 250 -1.43 -30.49 31.35
CA GLU A 250 -0.71 -30.23 32.60
C GLU A 250 -1.62 -30.41 33.85
N GLN A 251 -2.94 -30.45 33.65
CA GLN A 251 -3.96 -30.52 34.71
C GLN A 251 -4.57 -31.91 34.90
N THR A 252 -4.17 -32.90 34.10
CA THR A 252 -4.65 -34.29 34.20
C THR A 252 -3.49 -35.28 34.15
N GLU A 253 -3.30 -36.09 35.21
CA GLU A 253 -2.50 -37.34 35.14
C GLU A 253 -3.13 -38.40 34.20
N ALA A 254 -4.39 -38.19 33.80
CA ALA A 254 -5.10 -39.01 32.82
C ALA A 254 -4.95 -38.42 31.40
N SER A 255 -4.77 -39.34 30.44
CA SER A 255 -4.46 -39.07 29.04
C SER A 255 -5.42 -38.08 28.37
N VAL A 256 -4.92 -37.37 27.35
CA VAL A 256 -5.68 -36.47 26.48
C VAL A 256 -6.85 -37.24 25.87
N THR A 257 -8.03 -37.17 26.51
CA THR A 257 -9.31 -37.77 26.08
C THR A 257 -9.23 -39.26 25.70
N ASP A 258 -9.67 -40.15 26.60
CA ASP A 258 -9.83 -41.59 26.31
C ASP A 258 -10.88 -41.90 25.20
N ASP A 259 -11.56 -40.89 24.64
CA ASP A 259 -12.55 -41.04 23.58
C ASP A 259 -11.96 -40.76 22.18
N PHE A 260 -11.84 -41.83 21.40
CA PHE A 260 -11.33 -41.82 20.02
C PHE A 260 -12.12 -40.87 19.09
N GLN A 261 -13.43 -40.69 19.30
CA GLN A 261 -14.26 -39.83 18.44
C GLN A 261 -13.99 -38.34 18.67
N GLU A 262 -13.79 -37.92 19.92
CA GLU A 262 -13.42 -36.55 20.25
C GLU A 262 -12.02 -36.22 19.74
N MET A 263 -11.08 -37.15 19.85
CA MET A 263 -9.70 -36.96 19.40
C MET A 263 -9.57 -36.87 17.86
N ALA A 264 -10.38 -37.64 17.13
CA ALA A 264 -10.48 -37.51 15.68
C ALA A 264 -11.04 -36.14 15.25
N ALA A 265 -12.04 -35.61 15.96
CA ALA A 265 -12.59 -34.28 15.72
C ALA A 265 -11.56 -33.17 16.00
N TYR A 266 -10.76 -33.31 17.06
CA TYR A 266 -9.65 -32.39 17.35
C TYR A 266 -8.59 -32.41 16.25
N ASN A 267 -8.16 -33.60 15.79
CA ASN A 267 -7.21 -33.72 14.68
C ASN A 267 -7.71 -33.03 13.41
N GLN A 268 -9.02 -33.13 13.11
CA GLN A 268 -9.60 -32.42 11.97
C GLN A 268 -9.59 -30.89 12.15
N ALA A 269 -9.86 -30.39 13.36
CA ALA A 269 -9.80 -28.96 13.66
C ALA A 269 -8.36 -28.42 13.58
N LEU A 270 -7.39 -29.14 14.17
CA LEU A 270 -5.97 -28.79 14.13
C LEU A 270 -5.43 -28.80 12.70
N LYS A 271 -5.81 -29.81 11.89
CA LYS A 271 -5.46 -29.84 10.47
C LYS A 271 -5.96 -28.58 9.75
N LYS A 272 -7.25 -28.23 9.92
CA LYS A 272 -7.82 -27.01 9.31
C LYS A 272 -7.05 -25.75 9.74
N GLN A 273 -6.67 -25.66 11.01
CA GLN A 273 -5.88 -24.52 11.50
C GLN A 273 -4.47 -24.50 10.90
N ALA A 274 -3.79 -25.65 10.81
CA ALA A 274 -2.49 -25.74 10.15
C ALA A 274 -2.57 -25.34 8.67
N ASP A 275 -3.61 -25.80 7.96
CA ASP A 275 -3.87 -25.46 6.56
C ASP A 275 -4.18 -23.95 6.39
N GLN A 276 -4.91 -23.35 7.34
CA GLN A 276 -5.18 -21.90 7.39
C GLN A 276 -3.89 -21.10 7.62
N LEU A 277 -3.09 -21.46 8.61
CA LEU A 277 -1.81 -20.78 8.91
C LEU A 277 -0.81 -20.93 7.75
N GLN A 278 -0.78 -22.11 7.12
CA GLN A 278 0.04 -22.34 5.93
C GLN A 278 -0.41 -21.46 4.75
N SER A 279 -1.72 -21.34 4.55
CA SER A 279 -2.30 -20.45 3.53
C SER A 279 -1.95 -18.99 3.81
N GLN A 280 -2.10 -18.53 5.05
CA GLN A 280 -1.71 -17.18 5.48
C GLN A 280 -0.21 -16.92 5.22
N LEU A 281 0.66 -17.86 5.61
CA LEU A 281 2.10 -17.73 5.37
C LEU A 281 2.43 -17.67 3.87
N ASN A 282 1.74 -18.46 3.05
CA ASN A 282 1.90 -18.41 1.60
C ASN A 282 1.38 -17.10 1.00
N GLU A 283 0.29 -16.55 1.53
CA GLU A 283 -0.26 -15.26 1.10
C GLU A 283 0.69 -14.11 1.42
N VAL A 284 1.26 -14.09 2.63
CA VAL A 284 2.29 -13.12 3.02
C VAL A 284 3.46 -13.19 2.04
N ARG A 285 3.91 -14.39 1.67
CA ARG A 285 5.04 -14.59 0.75
C ARG A 285 4.76 -14.23 -0.72
N LYS A 286 3.51 -14.05 -1.14
CA LYS A 286 3.16 -13.77 -2.55
C LYS A 286 3.41 -12.33 -2.98
N SER A 287 3.53 -11.38 -2.06
CA SER A 287 3.76 -9.98 -2.39
C SER A 287 5.11 -9.80 -3.10
N ASP A 288 5.15 -8.96 -4.15
CA ASP A 288 6.40 -8.62 -4.86
C ASP A 288 7.46 -8.05 -3.91
N PHE A 289 7.03 -7.26 -2.93
CA PHE A 289 7.91 -6.73 -1.88
C PHE A 289 8.55 -7.86 -1.08
N GLN A 290 7.74 -8.85 -0.70
CA GLN A 290 8.17 -10.01 0.06
C GLN A 290 9.16 -10.86 -0.75
N ALA A 291 8.86 -11.13 -2.02
CA ALA A 291 9.78 -11.85 -2.90
C ALA A 291 11.12 -11.12 -3.10
N ARG A 292 11.10 -9.79 -3.26
CA ARG A 292 12.28 -8.97 -3.56
C ARG A 292 13.15 -8.70 -2.33
N PHE A 293 12.57 -8.45 -1.16
CA PHE A 293 13.31 -7.94 -0.01
C PHE A 293 13.23 -8.77 1.26
N VAL A 294 12.17 -9.56 1.46
CA VAL A 294 12.00 -10.32 2.70
C VAL A 294 12.55 -11.73 2.53
N ALA A 295 13.39 -12.13 3.48
CA ALA A 295 13.94 -13.47 3.59
C ALA A 295 14.55 -13.62 4.99
N GLU A 296 15.08 -14.81 5.29
CA GLU A 296 15.94 -14.99 6.44
C GLU A 296 17.10 -13.97 6.45
N PRO A 297 17.60 -13.53 7.62
CA PRO A 297 18.51 -12.40 7.73
C PRO A 297 19.72 -12.43 6.79
N ARG A 298 20.42 -13.57 6.69
CA ARG A 298 21.59 -13.72 5.81
C ARG A 298 21.25 -13.58 4.33
N GLN A 299 20.10 -14.12 3.92
CA GLN A 299 19.64 -14.02 2.53
C GLN A 299 19.14 -12.62 2.22
N MET A 300 18.47 -11.97 3.19
CA MET A 300 18.06 -10.58 3.10
C MET A 300 19.28 -9.67 2.89
N ASP A 301 20.35 -9.84 3.67
CA ASP A 301 21.59 -9.07 3.50
C ASP A 301 22.17 -9.19 2.09
N ALA A 302 22.22 -10.41 1.54
CA ALA A 302 22.69 -10.64 0.18
C ALA A 302 21.80 -9.94 -0.87
N LYS A 303 20.47 -10.02 -0.71
CA LYS A 303 19.49 -9.35 -1.60
C LYS A 303 19.69 -7.83 -1.59
N PHE A 304 19.79 -7.21 -0.41
CA PHE A 304 20.03 -5.78 -0.27
C PHE A 304 21.38 -5.36 -0.85
N ALA A 305 22.45 -6.10 -0.56
CA ALA A 305 23.77 -5.81 -1.12
C ALA A 305 23.78 -5.84 -2.66
N GLN A 306 23.10 -6.82 -3.26
CA GLN A 306 22.97 -6.92 -4.71
C GLN A 306 22.18 -5.74 -5.29
N GLU A 307 21.05 -5.39 -4.68
CA GLU A 307 20.19 -4.31 -5.18
C GLU A 307 20.86 -2.93 -5.03
N ILE A 308 21.50 -2.67 -3.90
CA ILE A 308 22.28 -1.44 -3.66
C ILE A 308 23.40 -1.33 -4.69
N LYS A 309 24.15 -2.42 -4.93
CA LYS A 309 25.22 -2.44 -5.92
C LYS A 309 24.69 -2.13 -7.33
N ARG A 310 23.56 -2.73 -7.70
CA ARG A 310 22.90 -2.49 -8.99
C ARG A 310 22.47 -1.03 -9.14
N LEU A 311 21.77 -0.48 -8.16
CA LEU A 311 21.29 0.90 -8.20
C LEU A 311 22.44 1.90 -8.24
N LYS A 312 23.49 1.71 -7.42
CA LYS A 312 24.70 2.55 -7.46
C LYS A 312 25.35 2.54 -8.84
N ALA A 313 25.52 1.37 -9.45
CA ALA A 313 26.07 1.26 -10.80
C ALA A 313 25.18 1.96 -11.84
N THR A 314 23.85 1.87 -11.72
CA THR A 314 22.91 2.61 -12.58
C THR A 314 23.05 4.13 -12.41
N VAL A 315 23.14 4.62 -11.17
CA VAL A 315 23.35 6.05 -10.89
C VAL A 315 24.67 6.52 -11.49
N GLU A 316 25.77 5.80 -11.29
CA GLU A 316 27.08 6.12 -11.84
C GLU A 316 27.05 6.18 -13.37
N GLN A 317 26.46 5.16 -14.01
CA GLN A 317 26.32 5.11 -15.47
C GLN A 317 25.52 6.31 -16.01
N LEU A 318 24.38 6.63 -15.39
CA LEU A 318 23.56 7.78 -15.80
C LEU A 318 24.31 9.11 -15.59
N GLN A 319 25.05 9.25 -14.50
CA GLN A 319 25.85 10.44 -14.24
C GLN A 319 27.00 10.60 -15.24
N GLU A 320 27.66 9.52 -15.64
CA GLU A 320 28.67 9.56 -16.70
C GLU A 320 28.06 9.92 -18.05
N GLU A 321 26.92 9.33 -18.40
CA GLU A 321 26.18 9.66 -19.62
C GLU A 321 25.79 11.15 -19.66
N LEU A 322 25.28 11.68 -18.54
CA LEU A 322 24.96 13.11 -18.39
C LEU A 322 26.20 13.99 -18.61
N LYS A 323 27.35 13.62 -18.04
CA LYS A 323 28.61 14.37 -18.21
C LYS A 323 29.05 14.37 -19.68
N ARG A 324 29.01 13.21 -20.34
CA ARG A 324 29.36 13.07 -21.77
C ARG A 324 28.40 13.85 -22.67
N SER A 325 27.10 13.82 -22.36
CA SER A 325 26.03 14.48 -23.11
C SER A 325 26.06 16.01 -23.06
N ARG A 326 26.87 16.61 -22.17
CA ARG A 326 27.15 18.05 -22.22
C ARG A 326 27.94 18.45 -23.47
N ASN A 327 28.69 17.53 -24.06
CA ASN A 327 29.35 17.74 -25.34
C ASN A 327 28.33 17.48 -26.47
N PRO A 328 28.03 18.48 -27.32
CA PRO A 328 27.07 18.30 -28.42
C PRO A 328 27.43 17.17 -29.39
N ALA A 329 28.70 16.84 -29.58
CA ALA A 329 29.11 15.73 -30.45
C ALA A 329 28.67 14.38 -29.87
N HIS A 330 28.93 14.15 -28.59
CA HIS A 330 28.50 12.93 -27.91
C HIS A 330 26.98 12.83 -27.78
N LEU A 331 26.29 13.94 -27.55
CA LEU A 331 24.83 13.94 -27.52
C LEU A 331 24.24 13.58 -28.88
N LYS A 332 24.85 14.02 -29.99
CA LYS A 332 24.45 13.61 -31.35
C LYS A 332 24.62 12.12 -31.61
N ASP A 333 25.73 11.54 -31.15
CA ASP A 333 25.96 10.10 -31.26
C ASP A 333 24.95 9.32 -30.42
N LEU A 334 24.62 9.81 -29.22
CA LEU A 334 23.63 9.20 -28.33
C LEU A 334 22.24 9.18 -28.98
N ILE A 335 21.73 10.33 -29.43
CA ILE A 335 20.39 10.40 -30.05
C ILE A 335 20.30 9.61 -31.36
N ARG A 336 21.41 9.43 -32.08
CA ARG A 336 21.44 8.60 -33.30
C ARG A 336 21.29 7.11 -32.99
N ASN A 337 21.72 6.65 -31.82
CA ASN A 337 21.59 5.25 -31.40
C ASN A 337 20.24 4.96 -30.71
N TYR A 338 19.43 5.99 -30.44
CA TYR A 338 18.15 5.89 -29.73
C TYR A 338 16.92 5.99 -30.65
N VAL A 339 17.09 6.38 -31.91
CA VAL A 339 16.07 6.42 -32.97
C VAL A 339 16.38 5.31 -33.97
#